data_AF-A0A933ET93-F1
#
_entry.id   AF-A0A933ET93-F1
#
_cell.length_a   1.000
_cell.length_b   1.000
_cell.length_c   1.000
_cell.angle_alpha   90.00
_cell.angle_beta   90.00
_cell.angle_gamma   90.00
#
_symmetry.space_group_name_H-M   'P 1'
#
loop_
_entity.id
_entity.type
_entity.pdbx_description
1 polymer ?
#
loop_
_entity_poly.entity_id
_entity_poly.type
_entity_poly.pdbx_seq_one_letter_code
_entity_poly.pdbx_strand_id
1 'polypeptide(L)'
;MHESVKLEEAKYFLGQMAKEELNPEVFKHNLSAFLSSARSILQYSLEEAENKANGKAWYDAHMNGNQLLKYFKEKRNVSIHTEPVKPRRHITFTKTIGPSSSFRIIGEKSEYKSPPKDTNAESEHTAITHNFVDWKGSEDVLTLCRRYLGDLEAFIIDGIAQGFISG
;
A
#
# COMPACT_ATOMS: atom_id res chain seq x y z
N MET A 1 5.68 23.66 -2.84
CA MET A 1 4.77 22.64 -2.32
C MET A 1 4.99 21.32 -3.07
N HIS A 2 6.08 20.62 -2.75
CA HIS A 2 6.39 19.36 -3.41
C HIS A 2 5.71 18.17 -2.70
N GLU A 3 5.56 18.27 -1.38
CA GLU A 3 4.94 17.30 -0.48
C GLU A 3 3.47 17.10 -0.79
N SER A 4 2.69 18.18 -0.84
CA SER A 4 1.25 18.07 -1.10
C SER A 4 0.94 17.53 -2.51
N VAL A 5 1.74 17.89 -3.52
CA VAL A 5 1.62 17.29 -4.87
C VAL A 5 1.88 15.78 -4.81
N LYS A 6 2.91 15.35 -4.08
CA LYS A 6 3.22 13.93 -3.92
C LYS A 6 2.22 13.18 -3.05
N LEU A 7 1.59 13.85 -2.09
CA LEU A 7 0.48 13.31 -1.32
C LEU A 7 -0.73 13.02 -2.21
N GLU A 8 -1.07 13.94 -3.11
CA GLU A 8 -2.17 13.75 -4.06
C GLU A 8 -1.84 12.67 -5.11
N GLU A 9 -0.60 12.58 -5.59
CA GLU A 9 -0.16 11.45 -6.41
C GLU A 9 -0.30 10.11 -5.67
N ALA A 10 0.10 10.06 -4.40
CA ALA A 10 -0.03 8.85 -3.58
C ALA A 10 -1.51 8.48 -3.37
N LYS A 11 -2.38 9.46 -3.07
CA LYS A 11 -3.84 9.27 -3.00
C LYS A 11 -4.39 8.69 -4.31
N TYR A 12 -3.96 9.23 -5.45
CA TYR A 12 -4.36 8.75 -6.77
C TYR A 12 -3.98 7.29 -6.98
N PHE A 13 -2.71 6.92 -6.76
CA PHE A 13 -2.27 5.54 -6.98
C PHE A 13 -2.90 4.54 -6.00
N LEU A 14 -3.18 4.94 -4.75
CA LEU A 14 -3.93 4.12 -3.82
C LEU A 14 -5.37 3.88 -4.30
N GLY A 15 -6.02 4.91 -4.85
CA GLY A 15 -7.32 4.78 -5.49
C GLY A 15 -7.29 3.81 -6.68
N GLN A 16 -6.24 3.86 -7.49
CA GLN A 16 -6.06 2.95 -8.61
C GLN A 16 -5.78 1.51 -8.16
N MET A 17 -5.01 1.30 -7.09
CA MET A 17 -4.83 -0.03 -6.49
C MET A 17 -6.16 -0.64 -6.04
N ALA A 18 -7.05 0.16 -5.44
CA ALA A 18 -8.35 -0.33 -4.98
C ALA A 18 -9.29 -0.71 -6.14
N LYS A 19 -9.22 0.02 -7.27
CA LYS A 19 -10.02 -0.30 -8.49
C LYS A 19 -9.51 -1.54 -9.21
N GLU A 20 -8.20 -1.73 -9.22
CA GLU A 20 -7.51 -2.77 -9.98
C GLU A 20 -7.08 -3.96 -9.10
N GLU A 21 -7.73 -4.14 -7.94
CA GLU A 21 -7.39 -5.19 -6.96
C GLU A 21 -7.40 -6.60 -7.58
N LEU A 22 -8.27 -6.82 -8.56
CA LEU A 22 -8.41 -8.09 -9.27
C LEU A 22 -7.39 -8.29 -10.40
N ASN A 23 -6.64 -7.26 -10.79
CA ASN A 23 -5.63 -7.30 -11.84
C ASN A 23 -4.21 -7.22 -11.24
N PRO A 24 -3.53 -8.35 -11.01
CA PRO A 24 -2.30 -8.38 -10.22
C PRO A 24 -1.15 -7.53 -10.80
N GLU A 25 -1.00 -7.50 -12.13
CA GLU A 25 0.07 -6.74 -12.78
C GLU A 25 -0.17 -5.24 -12.64
N VAL A 26 -1.40 -4.79 -12.91
CA VAL A 26 -1.77 -3.37 -12.75
C VAL A 26 -1.71 -2.95 -11.28
N PHE A 27 -2.17 -3.80 -10.36
CA PHE A 27 -2.04 -3.59 -8.92
C PHE A 27 -0.59 -3.38 -8.49
N LYS A 28 0.32 -4.25 -8.95
CA LYS A 28 1.75 -4.17 -8.64
C LYS A 28 2.39 -2.87 -9.16
N HIS A 29 2.05 -2.45 -10.38
CA HIS A 29 2.53 -1.18 -10.92
C HIS A 29 2.03 0.02 -10.12
N ASN A 30 0.73 0.04 -9.79
CA ASN A 30 0.15 1.10 -8.97
C ASN A 30 0.75 1.12 -7.56
N LEU A 31 0.99 -0.04 -6.95
CA LEU A 31 1.69 -0.13 -5.66
C LEU A 31 3.11 0.45 -5.74
N SER A 32 3.86 0.12 -6.79
CA SER A 32 5.20 0.69 -6.99
C SER A 32 5.16 2.21 -7.15
N ALA A 33 4.17 2.72 -7.89
CA ALA A 33 3.99 4.16 -8.08
C ALA A 33 3.59 4.86 -6.77
N PHE A 34 2.63 4.29 -6.04
CA PHE A 34 2.23 4.74 -4.69
C PHE A 34 3.44 4.87 -3.76
N LEU A 35 4.24 3.81 -3.64
CA LEU A 35 5.42 3.79 -2.78
C LEU A 35 6.48 4.82 -3.20
N SER A 36 6.59 5.06 -4.51
CA SER A 36 7.53 6.06 -5.05
C SER A 36 7.09 7.48 -4.69
N SER A 37 5.82 7.83 -4.94
CA SER A 37 5.28 9.14 -4.58
C SER A 37 5.30 9.36 -3.06
N ALA A 38 4.91 8.36 -2.27
CA ALA A 38 4.93 8.43 -0.81
C ALA A 38 6.34 8.64 -0.23
N ARG A 39 7.38 8.07 -0.86
CA ARG A 39 8.77 8.33 -0.46
C ARG A 39 9.18 9.77 -0.76
N SER A 40 8.79 10.30 -1.93
CA SER A 40 9.13 11.67 -2.29
C SER A 40 8.61 12.67 -1.26
N ILE A 41 7.44 12.43 -0.66
CA ILE A 41 6.94 13.22 0.49
C ILE A 41 7.99 13.26 1.60
N LEU A 42 8.38 12.09 2.13
CA LEU A 42 9.36 11.99 3.23
C LEU A 42 10.74 12.55 2.86
N GLN A 43 11.11 12.52 1.58
CA GLN A 43 12.37 13.08 1.11
C GLN A 43 12.31 14.61 1.07
N TYR A 44 11.30 15.20 0.44
CA TYR A 44 11.15 16.65 0.38
C TYR A 44 10.98 17.26 1.76
N SER A 45 10.19 16.62 2.62
CA SER A 45 10.04 17.06 4.01
C SER A 45 11.35 17.05 4.79
N LEU A 46 12.24 16.08 4.53
CA LEU A 46 13.57 16.05 5.15
C LEU A 46 14.44 17.19 4.61
N GLU A 47 14.48 17.36 3.28
CA GLU A 47 15.25 18.42 2.62
C GLU A 47 14.83 19.82 3.12
N GLU A 48 13.54 20.06 3.35
CA GLU A 48 13.06 21.32 3.93
C GLU A 48 13.38 21.44 5.43
N ALA A 49 13.15 20.38 6.21
CA ALA A 49 13.32 20.41 7.66
C ALA A 49 14.80 20.50 8.08
N GLU A 50 15.74 19.92 7.32
CA GLU A 50 17.18 19.97 7.63
C GLU A 50 17.75 21.39 7.58
N ASN A 51 17.13 22.28 6.80
CA ASN A 51 17.53 23.69 6.70
C ASN A 51 17.00 24.56 7.85
N LYS A 52 16.24 23.98 8.80
CA LYS A 52 15.59 24.70 9.89
C LYS A 52 16.10 24.21 11.24
N ALA A 53 16.25 25.13 12.19
CA ALA A 53 16.65 24.79 13.55
C ALA A 53 15.67 23.75 14.15
N ASN A 54 16.20 22.65 14.67
CA ASN A 54 15.45 21.49 15.20
C ASN A 54 14.62 20.68 14.18
N GLY A 55 14.55 21.07 12.90
CA GLY A 55 13.73 20.36 11.92
C GLY A 55 14.20 18.93 11.66
N LYS A 56 15.53 18.71 11.60
CA LYS A 56 16.07 17.34 11.53
C LYS A 56 15.68 16.48 12.74
N ALA A 57 15.75 17.03 13.95
CA ALA A 57 15.38 16.30 15.16
C ALA A 57 13.89 15.97 15.19
N TRP A 58 13.04 16.89 14.73
CA TRP A 58 11.60 16.66 14.54
C TRP A 58 11.32 15.52 13.55
N TYR A 59 12.01 15.51 12.41
CA TYR A 59 11.88 14.47 11.41
C TYR A 59 12.30 13.10 11.97
N ASP A 60 13.47 13.04 12.62
CA ASP A 60 14.01 11.82 13.18
C ASP A 60 13.11 11.27 14.31
N ALA A 61 12.47 12.15 15.10
CA ALA A 61 11.49 11.75 16.12
C ALA A 61 10.27 11.07 15.50
N HIS A 62 9.72 11.60 14.40
CA HIS A 62 8.59 10.98 13.69
C HIS A 62 8.97 9.63 13.07
N MET A 63 10.14 9.54 12.45
CA MET A 63 10.62 8.28 11.86
C MET A 63 10.87 7.19 12.90
N ASN A 64 11.30 7.57 14.10
CA ASN A 64 11.54 6.63 15.19
C ASN A 64 10.26 6.27 15.97
N GLY A 65 9.30 7.19 16.05
CA GLY A 65 8.03 7.01 16.76
C GLY A 65 6.98 6.24 15.98
N ASN A 66 7.09 6.17 14.65
CA ASN A 66 6.11 5.49 13.80
C ASN A 66 6.72 4.30 13.05
N GLN A 67 6.35 3.09 13.48
CA GLN A 67 6.81 1.83 12.89
C GLN A 67 6.39 1.68 11.42
N LEU A 68 5.23 2.21 11.03
CA LEU A 68 4.71 2.09 9.66
C LEU A 68 5.48 3.00 8.70
N LEU A 69 5.76 4.25 9.09
CA LEU A 69 6.63 5.15 8.33
C LEU A 69 8.01 4.52 8.13
N LYS A 70 8.59 3.97 9.19
CA LYS A 70 9.89 3.28 9.13
C LYS A 70 9.87 2.07 8.21
N TYR A 71 8.87 1.21 8.35
CA TYR A 71 8.70 0.03 7.53
C TYR A 71 8.63 0.37 6.03
N PHE A 72 7.76 1.30 5.64
CA PHE A 72 7.62 1.66 4.22
C PHE A 72 8.84 2.39 3.65
N LYS A 73 9.56 3.16 4.47
CA LYS A 73 10.86 3.75 4.10
C LYS A 73 11.90 2.68 3.76
N GLU A 74 11.99 1.61 4.57
CA GLU A 74 12.93 0.50 4.38
C GLU A 74 12.54 -0.41 3.20
N LYS A 75 11.23 -0.63 3.00
CA LYS A 75 10.72 -1.55 1.97
C LYS A 75 11.16 -1.25 0.54
N ARG A 76 11.37 0.02 0.22
CA ARG A 76 11.80 0.43 -1.12
C ARG A 76 13.32 0.27 -1.31
N ASN A 77 14.12 0.29 -0.25
CA ASN A 77 15.56 -0.04 -0.37
C ASN A 77 15.75 -1.47 -0.88
N VAL A 78 14.90 -2.42 -0.44
CA VAL A 78 14.90 -3.80 -0.92
C VAL A 78 14.32 -3.92 -2.33
N SER A 79 13.23 -3.20 -2.62
CA SER A 79 12.55 -3.27 -3.93
C SER A 79 13.36 -2.65 -5.09
N ILE A 80 14.33 -1.77 -4.83
CA ILE A 80 15.18 -1.14 -5.85
C ILE A 80 16.52 -1.85 -6.05
N HIS A 81 17.05 -2.50 -5.02
CA HIS A 81 18.37 -3.13 -5.10
C HIS A 81 18.34 -4.65 -5.30
N THR A 82 17.19 -5.33 -5.23
CA THR A 82 17.22 -6.80 -5.24
C THR A 82 16.09 -7.51 -5.97
N GLU A 83 14.83 -7.06 -5.95
CA GLU A 83 13.73 -7.61 -6.78
C GLU A 83 12.43 -6.80 -6.58
N PRO A 84 11.47 -6.77 -7.54
CA PRO A 84 10.17 -6.12 -7.34
C PRO A 84 9.42 -6.74 -6.15
N VAL A 85 8.72 -5.92 -5.35
CA VAL A 85 7.81 -6.46 -4.32
C VAL A 85 6.79 -7.39 -4.99
N LYS A 86 6.87 -8.67 -4.67
CA LYS A 86 5.91 -9.71 -5.11
C LYS A 86 4.88 -9.89 -3.98
N PRO A 87 3.71 -9.24 -4.02
CA PRO A 87 2.67 -9.56 -3.05
C PRO A 87 2.29 -11.03 -3.17
N ARG A 88 2.15 -11.74 -2.04
CA ARG A 88 1.55 -13.07 -2.03
C ARG A 88 0.04 -12.92 -2.20
N ARG A 89 -0.50 -13.55 -3.24
CA ARG A 89 -1.92 -13.55 -3.56
C ARG A 89 -2.61 -14.66 -2.77
N HIS A 90 -3.53 -14.30 -1.87
CA HIS A 90 -4.47 -15.26 -1.29
C HIS A 90 -5.81 -15.11 -2.02
N ILE A 91 -6.29 -16.17 -2.67
CA ILE A 91 -7.58 -16.15 -3.37
C ILE A 91 -8.56 -16.94 -2.51
N THR A 92 -9.59 -16.27 -2.00
CA THR A 92 -10.71 -16.94 -1.34
C THR A 92 -11.87 -17.02 -2.34
N PHE A 93 -12.25 -18.24 -2.70
CA PHE A 93 -13.46 -18.50 -3.47
C PHE A 93 -14.62 -18.74 -2.51
N THR A 94 -15.66 -17.92 -2.58
CA THR A 94 -16.88 -18.13 -1.82
C THR A 94 -17.98 -18.52 -2.80
N LYS A 95 -18.32 -19.82 -2.85
CA LYS A 95 -19.43 -20.32 -3.67
C LYS A 95 -20.69 -20.39 -2.82
N THR A 96 -21.65 -19.52 -3.11
CA THR A 96 -22.96 -19.52 -2.44
C THR A 96 -23.91 -20.41 -3.24
N ILE A 97 -24.17 -21.63 -2.77
CA ILE A 97 -25.15 -22.54 -3.37
C ILE A 97 -26.47 -22.40 -2.59
N GLY A 98 -27.32 -21.45 -2.99
CA GLY A 98 -28.69 -21.33 -2.50
C GLY A 98 -28.87 -20.92 -1.01
N PRO A 99 -30.11 -20.71 -0.55
CA PRO A 99 -30.42 -19.84 0.58
C PRO A 99 -30.09 -20.37 1.99
N SER A 100 -29.34 -21.47 2.18
CA SER A 100 -29.00 -21.89 3.56
C SER A 100 -27.73 -22.70 3.76
N SER A 101 -26.80 -22.76 2.79
CA SER A 101 -25.52 -23.45 3.03
C SER A 101 -24.38 -22.81 2.26
N SER A 102 -23.51 -22.10 2.97
CA SER A 102 -22.19 -21.70 2.47
C SER A 102 -21.19 -22.82 2.79
N PHE A 103 -20.60 -23.41 1.74
CA PHE A 103 -19.49 -24.35 1.91
C PHE A 103 -18.17 -23.60 1.68
N ARG A 104 -17.25 -23.69 2.65
CA ARG A 104 -15.88 -23.15 2.55
C ARG A 104 -14.97 -24.21 1.95
N ILE A 105 -14.45 -23.97 0.75
CA ILE A 105 -13.37 -24.79 0.18
C ILE A 105 -12.10 -23.94 0.22
N ILE A 106 -11.15 -24.34 1.07
CA ILE A 106 -9.81 -23.73 1.17
C ILE A 106 -8.91 -24.43 0.15
N GLY A 107 -8.45 -23.71 -0.87
CA GLY A 107 -7.57 -24.24 -1.90
C GLY A 107 -6.33 -23.39 -2.08
N GLU A 108 -5.15 -24.02 -2.06
CA GLU A 108 -3.86 -23.43 -2.43
C GLU A 108 -3.50 -23.94 -3.83
N LYS A 109 -3.42 -23.06 -4.84
CA LYS A 109 -2.93 -23.44 -6.17
C LYS A 109 -2.00 -22.38 -6.75
N SER A 110 -0.75 -22.77 -6.96
CA SER A 110 0.18 -22.16 -7.90
C SER A 110 -0.16 -22.60 -9.34
N GLU A 111 -0.04 -21.66 -10.28
CA GLU A 111 -0.21 -21.80 -11.74
C GLU A 111 -1.62 -22.14 -12.25
N TYR A 112 -2.27 -21.14 -12.87
CA TYR A 112 -3.53 -21.29 -13.60
C TYR A 112 -3.24 -21.48 -15.10
N LYS A 113 -3.55 -22.66 -15.64
CA LYS A 113 -3.96 -22.84 -17.05
C LYS A 113 -5.48 -22.68 -17.09
N SER A 114 -5.98 -21.81 -17.96
CA SER A 114 -7.41 -21.48 -18.09
C SER A 114 -8.28 -22.71 -18.38
N PRO A 115 -9.41 -22.92 -17.68
CA PRO A 115 -10.43 -23.88 -18.09
C PRO A 115 -11.44 -23.29 -19.10
N PRO A 116 -12.21 -24.14 -19.82
CA PRO A 116 -13.14 -23.71 -20.87
C PRO A 116 -14.36 -23.01 -20.29
N LYS A 117 -14.91 -22.06 -21.06
CA LYS A 117 -16.15 -21.35 -20.77
C LYS A 117 -17.35 -22.29 -20.91
N ASP A 118 -18.02 -22.58 -19.81
CA ASP A 118 -19.42 -22.99 -19.81
C ASP A 118 -20.28 -21.94 -19.11
N THR A 119 -21.41 -21.66 -19.75
CA THR A 119 -22.29 -20.53 -19.53
C THR A 119 -23.33 -20.90 -18.47
N ASN A 120 -23.19 -20.40 -17.25
CA ASN A 120 -24.32 -20.13 -16.34
C ASN A 120 -23.90 -19.03 -15.36
N ALA A 121 -24.75 -18.02 -15.22
CA ALA A 121 -24.49 -16.84 -14.40
C ALA A 121 -24.55 -17.18 -12.90
N GLU A 122 -23.42 -17.68 -12.39
CA GLU A 122 -23.13 -17.86 -10.97
C GLU A 122 -22.28 -16.65 -10.54
N SER A 123 -22.74 -15.83 -9.58
CA SER A 123 -21.96 -14.69 -9.10
C SER A 123 -20.83 -15.18 -8.20
N GLU A 124 -19.71 -15.55 -8.82
CA GLU A 124 -18.48 -15.88 -8.11
C GLU A 124 -17.85 -14.60 -7.54
N HIS A 125 -17.98 -14.39 -6.23
CA HIS A 125 -17.20 -13.37 -5.54
C HIS A 125 -15.79 -13.92 -5.27
N THR A 126 -14.86 -13.62 -6.17
CA THR A 126 -13.43 -13.89 -5.97
C THR A 126 -12.86 -12.76 -5.11
N ALA A 127 -12.61 -13.02 -3.82
CA ALA A 127 -11.88 -12.09 -2.98
C ALA A 127 -10.37 -12.38 -3.12
N ILE A 128 -9.61 -11.40 -3.60
CA ILE A 128 -8.16 -11.49 -3.73
C ILE A 128 -7.54 -10.60 -2.66
N THR A 129 -6.76 -11.18 -1.75
CA THR A 129 -6.02 -10.43 -0.74
C THR A 129 -4.54 -10.40 -1.10
N HIS A 130 -3.96 -9.20 -1.07
CA HIS A 130 -2.53 -8.97 -1.27
C HIS A 130 -1.87 -8.74 0.09
N ASN A 131 -0.80 -9.48 0.39
CA ASN A 131 -0.07 -9.34 1.66
C ASN A 131 1.43 -9.11 1.42
N PHE A 132 2.07 -8.30 2.28
CA PHE A 132 3.53 -8.21 2.35
C PHE A 132 4.08 -9.37 3.17
N VAL A 133 5.01 -10.15 2.60
CA VAL A 133 5.51 -11.42 3.19
C VAL A 133 6.22 -11.24 4.54
N ASP A 134 6.83 -10.08 4.74
CA ASP A 134 7.66 -9.70 5.88
C ASP A 134 6.97 -8.69 6.80
N TRP A 135 5.71 -8.32 6.50
CA TRP A 135 4.88 -7.62 7.47
C TRP A 135 4.40 -8.63 8.52
N LYS A 136 4.61 -8.30 9.80
CA LYS A 136 4.25 -9.19 10.91
C LYS A 136 2.77 -9.15 11.27
N GLY A 137 2.06 -8.09 10.89
CA GLY A 137 0.64 -7.93 11.18
C GLY A 137 -0.24 -8.68 10.18
N SER A 138 -1.54 -8.76 10.48
CA SER A 138 -2.54 -9.46 9.67
C SER A 138 -3.17 -8.58 8.59
N GLU A 139 -2.77 -7.32 8.49
CA GLU A 139 -3.35 -6.35 7.56
C GLU A 139 -2.89 -6.62 6.12
N ASP A 140 -3.83 -6.48 5.19
CA ASP A 140 -3.52 -6.53 3.76
C ASP A 140 -2.78 -5.27 3.29
N VAL A 141 -2.23 -5.35 2.07
CA VAL A 141 -1.46 -4.26 1.43
C VAL A 141 -2.28 -2.97 1.34
N LEU A 142 -3.56 -3.04 0.97
CA LEU A 142 -4.41 -1.84 0.82
C LEU A 142 -4.64 -1.16 2.16
N THR A 143 -4.89 -1.93 3.20
CA THR A 143 -5.09 -1.49 4.58
C THR A 143 -3.82 -0.82 5.11
N LEU A 144 -2.65 -1.40 4.87
CA LEU A 144 -1.37 -0.81 5.26
C LEU A 144 -1.06 0.47 4.49
N CYS A 145 -1.31 0.50 3.18
CA CYS A 145 -1.12 1.69 2.36
C CYS A 145 -2.06 2.84 2.78
N ARG A 146 -3.33 2.55 3.12
CA ARG A 146 -4.26 3.56 3.66
C ARG A 146 -3.77 4.14 4.98
N ARG A 147 -3.35 3.28 5.92
CA ARG A 147 -2.80 3.73 7.21
C ARG A 147 -1.54 4.57 7.02
N TYR A 148 -0.63 4.10 6.16
CA TYR A 148 0.60 4.82 5.85
C TYR A 148 0.33 6.20 5.23
N LEU A 149 -0.66 6.29 4.34
CA LEU A 149 -1.07 7.56 3.77
C LEU A 149 -1.64 8.52 4.83
N GLY A 150 -2.44 8.01 5.77
CA GLY A 150 -2.91 8.81 6.91
C GLY A 150 -1.76 9.30 7.79
N ASP A 151 -0.76 8.45 8.05
CA ASP A 151 0.43 8.83 8.81
C ASP A 151 1.27 9.90 8.08
N LEU A 152 1.36 9.84 6.75
CA LEU A 152 2.02 10.85 5.92
C LEU A 152 1.28 12.19 5.94
N GLU A 153 -0.04 12.16 5.85
CA GLU A 153 -0.86 13.37 5.93
C GLU A 153 -0.73 14.04 7.30
N ALA A 154 -0.81 13.27 8.39
CA ALA A 154 -0.58 13.78 9.74
C ALA A 154 0.84 14.34 9.91
N PHE A 155 1.84 13.66 9.35
CA PHE A 155 3.24 14.11 9.36
C PHE A 155 3.43 15.45 8.63
N ILE A 156 2.81 15.64 7.46
CA ILE A 156 2.85 16.92 6.73
C ILE A 156 2.16 18.01 7.56
N ILE A 157 0.96 17.74 8.07
CA ILE A 157 0.18 18.71 8.86
C ILE A 157 0.98 19.19 10.08
N ASP A 158 1.58 18.27 10.83
CA ASP A 158 2.43 18.63 11.97
C ASP A 158 3.67 19.43 11.53
N GLY A 159 4.35 18.99 10.46
CA GLY A 159 5.52 19.71 9.93
C GLY A 159 5.21 21.14 9.49
N ILE A 160 4.03 21.38 8.90
CA ILE A 160 3.56 22.73 8.56
C ILE A 160 3.26 23.52 9.84
N ALA A 161 2.55 22.93 10.80
CA ALA A 161 2.19 23.59 12.05
C ALA A 161 3.41 24.02 12.87
N GLN A 162 4.48 23.23 12.85
CA GLN A 162 5.76 23.53 13.50
C GLN A 162 6.65 24.47 12.67
N GLY A 163 6.25 24.81 11.45
CA GLY A 163 7.03 25.62 10.52
C GLY A 163 8.22 24.91 9.88
N PHE A 164 8.33 23.59 10.01
CA PHE A 164 9.41 22.79 9.42
C PHE A 164 9.19 22.48 7.93
N ILE A 165 7.95 22.38 7.49
CA ILE A 165 7.57 22.21 6.09
C ILE A 165 6.81 23.45 5.63
N SER A 166 7.06 23.91 4.41
CA SER A 166 6.40 25.10 3.85
C SER A 166 4.95 24.86 3.44
N GLY A 167 4.58 23.60 3.27
CA GLY A 167 3.28 23.15 2.79
C GLY A 167 3.37 22.64 1.38
#